data_AF-A0A8C0DDF4-F1
#
_entry.id   AF-A0A8C0DDF4-F1
#
_cell.length_a   1.000
_cell.length_b   1.000
_cell.length_c   1.000
_cell.angle_alpha   90.00
_cell.angle_beta   90.00
_cell.angle_gamma   90.00
#
_symmetry.space_group_name_H-M   'P 1'
#
loop_
_entity.id
_entity.type
_entity.pdbx_description
1 polymer ?
#
loop_
_entity_poly.entity_id
_entity_poly.type
_entity_poly.pdbx_seq_one_letter_code
_entity_poly.pdbx_strand_id
1 'polypeptide(L)'
;MIVKMIQDLGKRMEAKIEKMQEMFNKDLEELKNKQTEMNNTITEMKNTLEGNNSRITEAEERISDLKDRMVEFTAAEQNKEKRMKRNEDSLRDFWDNNIHIIGVPEGGETEKGPEKIFKEIIVKNFPNMGKEIATQGQEVQRVPGRINPRRNMLRNIVIKLAKIKDKEKLLKAAREKRQMTYKGTPIRLTADFSAETLQARREWHDILKVMKGKNLQPRLLYLARISFRFDREIKSYIDKHKLREFSTTKPALQQMLKELL
;
A
#
# COMPACT_ATOMS: atom_id res chain seq x y z
N MET A 1 -28.35 106.99 -32.68
CA MET A 1 -27.14 106.15 -32.48
C MET A 1 -27.34 105.12 -31.36
N ILE A 2 -27.75 105.52 -30.15
CA ILE A 2 -27.92 104.64 -28.97
C ILE A 2 -28.96 103.51 -29.19
N VAL A 3 -30.15 103.82 -29.72
CA VAL A 3 -31.22 102.81 -29.93
C VAL A 3 -30.77 101.66 -30.86
N LYS A 4 -30.00 101.98 -31.90
CA LYS A 4 -29.47 100.99 -32.85
C LYS A 4 -28.40 100.10 -32.21
N MET A 5 -27.60 100.65 -31.29
CA MET A 5 -26.63 99.88 -30.51
C MET A 5 -27.33 98.90 -29.54
N ILE A 6 -28.41 99.34 -28.88
CA ILE A 6 -29.19 98.48 -27.97
C ILE A 6 -29.85 97.33 -28.72
N GLN A 7 -30.46 97.59 -29.89
CA GLN A 7 -31.08 96.55 -30.72
C GLN A 7 -30.05 95.51 -31.21
N ASP A 8 -28.86 95.96 -31.61
CA ASP A 8 -27.79 95.08 -32.05
C ASP A 8 -27.20 94.23 -30.90
N LEU A 9 -27.14 94.81 -29.69
CA LEU A 9 -26.73 94.09 -28.48
C LEU A 9 -27.76 93.04 -28.07
N GLY A 10 -29.06 93.36 -28.17
CA GLY A 10 -30.18 92.43 -27.94
C GLY A 10 -30.12 91.23 -28.89
N LYS A 11 -29.96 91.47 -30.20
CA LYS A 11 -29.80 90.40 -31.20
C LYS A 11 -28.57 89.53 -30.93
N ARG A 12 -27.44 90.12 -30.51
CA ARG A 12 -26.24 89.37 -30.14
C ARG A 12 -26.44 88.52 -28.87
N MET A 13 -27.22 88.99 -27.91
CA MET A 13 -27.57 88.23 -26.72
C MET A 13 -28.50 87.06 -27.05
N GLU A 14 -29.52 87.30 -27.88
CA GLU A 14 -30.48 86.28 -28.32
C GLU A 14 -29.77 85.14 -29.08
N ALA A 15 -28.90 85.48 -30.04
CA ALA A 15 -28.09 84.49 -30.75
C ALA A 15 -27.11 83.71 -29.83
N LYS A 16 -26.63 84.32 -28.73
CA LYS A 16 -25.83 83.60 -27.72
C LYS A 16 -26.68 82.65 -26.89
N ILE A 17 -27.91 83.04 -26.54
CA ILE A 17 -28.86 82.21 -25.78
C ILE A 17 -29.29 81.02 -26.63
N GLU A 18 -29.64 81.22 -27.90
CA GLU A 18 -30.00 80.14 -28.82
C GLU A 18 -28.85 79.13 -28.98
N LYS A 19 -27.61 79.61 -29.21
CA LYS A 19 -26.43 78.73 -29.27
C LYS A 19 -26.20 77.96 -27.98
N MET A 20 -26.45 78.59 -26.84
CA MET A 20 -26.33 77.94 -25.53
C MET A 20 -27.42 76.87 -25.36
N GLN A 21 -28.66 77.14 -25.75
CA GLN A 21 -29.77 76.18 -25.73
C GLN A 21 -29.51 74.99 -26.66
N GLU A 22 -29.02 75.23 -27.88
CA GLU A 22 -28.64 74.16 -28.81
C GLU A 22 -27.54 73.26 -28.23
N MET A 23 -26.50 73.86 -27.63
CA MET A 23 -25.42 73.11 -26.99
C MET A 23 -25.93 72.28 -25.81
N PHE A 24 -26.74 72.87 -24.93
CA PHE A 24 -27.35 72.16 -23.80
C PHE A 24 -28.26 71.01 -24.25
N ASN A 25 -29.08 71.21 -25.28
CA ASN A 25 -29.97 70.16 -25.79
C ASN A 25 -29.17 69.00 -26.39
N LYS A 26 -28.07 69.30 -27.10
CA LYS A 26 -27.18 68.27 -27.65
C LYS A 26 -26.51 67.46 -26.54
N ASP A 27 -25.96 68.13 -25.52
CA ASP A 27 -25.32 67.47 -24.38
C ASP A 27 -26.33 66.62 -23.59
N LEU A 28 -27.55 67.11 -23.43
CA LEU A 28 -28.63 66.40 -22.74
C LEU A 28 -29.06 65.14 -23.50
N GLU A 29 -29.10 65.19 -24.83
CA GLU A 29 -29.41 64.03 -25.66
C GLU A 29 -28.27 63.00 -25.64
N GLU A 30 -27.00 63.45 -25.65
CA GLU A 30 -25.85 62.57 -25.49
C GLU A 30 -25.84 61.87 -24.12
N LEU A 31 -26.19 62.60 -23.05
CA LEU A 31 -26.34 62.04 -21.70
C LEU A 31 -27.45 61.00 -21.62
N LYS A 32 -28.60 61.23 -22.26
CA LYS A 32 -29.68 60.24 -22.33
C LYS A 32 -29.25 58.97 -23.04
N ASN A 33 -28.55 59.10 -24.16
CA ASN A 33 -28.05 57.94 -24.92
C ASN A 33 -27.02 57.14 -24.11
N LYS A 34 -26.11 57.81 -23.39
CA LYS A 34 -25.19 57.13 -22.47
C LYS A 34 -25.94 56.43 -21.33
N GLN A 35 -27.00 57.06 -20.81
CA GLN A 35 -27.83 56.46 -19.76
C GLN A 35 -28.56 55.20 -20.25
N THR A 36 -29.08 55.19 -21.48
CA THR A 36 -29.75 54.01 -22.04
C THR A 36 -28.77 52.87 -22.30
N GLU A 37 -27.58 53.17 -22.84
CA GLU A 37 -26.52 52.18 -23.05
C GLU A 37 -26.04 51.55 -21.73
N MET A 38 -25.87 52.38 -20.69
CA MET A 38 -25.54 51.92 -19.34
C MET A 38 -26.63 51.00 -18.78
N ASN A 39 -27.91 51.36 -18.93
CA ASN A 39 -29.02 50.53 -18.46
C ASN A 39 -29.11 49.18 -19.18
N ASN A 40 -28.83 49.14 -20.48
CA ASN A 40 -28.79 47.88 -21.24
C ASN A 40 -27.65 46.99 -20.72
N THR A 41 -26.46 47.56 -20.52
CA THR A 41 -25.31 46.83 -19.98
C THR A 41 -25.59 46.29 -18.57
N ILE A 42 -26.24 47.07 -17.71
CA ILE A 42 -26.65 46.63 -16.36
C ILE A 42 -27.62 45.45 -16.45
N THR A 43 -28.57 45.49 -17.37
CA THR A 43 -29.53 44.39 -17.59
C THR A 43 -28.81 43.11 -18.02
N GLU A 44 -27.86 43.21 -18.96
CA GLU A 44 -27.05 42.06 -19.39
C GLU A 44 -26.20 41.49 -18.25
N MET A 45 -25.54 42.36 -17.47
CA MET A 45 -24.80 41.95 -16.27
C MET A 45 -25.69 41.23 -15.26
N LYS A 46 -26.93 41.70 -15.05
CA LYS A 46 -27.88 41.05 -14.15
C LYS A 46 -28.24 39.65 -14.63
N ASN A 47 -28.55 39.48 -15.91
CA ASN A 47 -28.91 38.18 -16.47
C ASN A 47 -27.75 37.17 -16.39
N THR A 48 -26.52 37.63 -16.64
CA THR A 48 -25.33 36.77 -16.52
C THR A 48 -25.04 36.39 -15.07
N LEU A 49 -25.26 37.30 -14.10
CA LEU A 49 -25.14 37.01 -12.67
C LEU A 49 -26.17 35.97 -12.22
N GLU A 50 -27.44 36.09 -12.63
CA GLU A 50 -28.47 35.11 -12.32
C GLU A 50 -28.14 33.71 -12.89
N GLY A 51 -27.67 33.66 -14.14
CA GLY A 51 -27.20 32.42 -14.77
C GLY A 51 -25.97 31.80 -14.11
N ASN A 52 -25.06 32.61 -13.57
CA ASN A 52 -23.93 32.11 -12.80
C ASN A 52 -24.38 31.59 -11.42
N ASN A 53 -25.35 32.24 -10.80
CA ASN A 53 -25.85 31.83 -9.49
C ASN A 53 -26.52 30.45 -9.54
N SER A 54 -27.34 30.19 -10.56
CA SER A 54 -27.96 28.87 -10.74
C SER A 54 -26.90 27.76 -10.96
N ARG A 55 -25.86 28.04 -11.76
CA ARG A 55 -24.74 27.11 -11.97
C ARG A 55 -23.94 26.85 -10.69
N ILE A 56 -23.78 27.86 -9.83
CA ILE A 56 -23.10 27.70 -8.53
C ILE A 56 -23.93 26.78 -7.64
N THR A 57 -25.24 27.00 -7.51
CA THR A 57 -26.11 26.13 -6.72
C THR A 57 -26.08 24.69 -7.20
N GLU A 58 -26.14 24.45 -8.52
CA GLU A 58 -26.03 23.10 -9.09
C GLU A 58 -24.67 22.45 -8.78
N ALA A 59 -23.58 23.23 -8.83
CA ALA A 59 -22.25 22.74 -8.48
C ALA A 59 -22.13 22.41 -6.98
N GLU A 60 -22.73 23.20 -6.10
CA GLU A 60 -22.75 22.95 -4.66
C GLU A 60 -23.49 21.66 -4.31
N GLU A 61 -24.66 21.42 -4.92
CA GLU A 61 -25.41 20.17 -4.77
C GLU A 61 -24.57 18.96 -5.22
N ARG A 62 -23.94 19.04 -6.40
CA ARG A 62 -23.04 17.97 -6.89
C ARG A 62 -21.86 17.72 -5.96
N ILE A 63 -21.27 18.78 -5.39
CA ILE A 63 -20.16 18.65 -4.43
C ILE A 63 -20.65 17.95 -3.15
N SER A 64 -21.87 18.26 -2.68
CA SER A 64 -22.48 17.58 -1.52
C SER A 64 -22.66 16.09 -1.78
N ASP A 65 -23.26 15.71 -2.92
CA ASP A 65 -23.47 14.31 -3.30
C ASP A 65 -22.15 13.54 -3.40
N LEU A 66 -21.13 14.15 -4.00
CA LEU A 66 -19.81 13.53 -4.10
C LEU A 66 -19.14 13.34 -2.74
N LYS A 67 -19.34 14.29 -1.82
CA LYS A 67 -18.80 14.21 -0.46
C LYS A 67 -19.41 13.03 0.30
N ASP A 68 -20.71 12.83 0.20
CA ASP A 68 -21.41 11.71 0.85
C ASP A 68 -20.94 10.36 0.27
N ARG A 69 -20.82 10.25 -1.07
CA ARG A 69 -20.27 9.06 -1.73
C ARG A 69 -18.83 8.77 -1.32
N MET A 70 -18.01 9.79 -1.09
CA MET A 70 -16.61 9.62 -0.67
C MET A 70 -16.51 9.01 0.73
N VAL A 71 -17.43 9.36 1.63
CA VAL A 71 -17.51 8.76 2.97
C VAL A 71 -17.85 7.27 2.87
N GLU A 72 -18.85 6.91 2.06
CA GLU A 72 -19.22 5.51 1.81
C GLU A 72 -18.07 4.71 1.19
N PHE A 73 -17.38 5.29 0.19
CA PHE A 73 -16.22 4.67 -0.46
C PHE A 73 -15.10 4.39 0.56
N THR A 74 -14.80 5.36 1.43
CA THR A 74 -13.78 5.22 2.47
C THR A 74 -14.13 4.10 3.45
N ALA A 75 -15.40 4.03 3.89
CA ALA A 75 -15.87 2.97 4.77
C ALA A 75 -15.81 1.58 4.11
N ALA A 76 -16.19 1.50 2.83
CA ALA A 76 -16.11 0.27 2.04
C ALA A 76 -14.67 -0.21 1.89
N GLU A 77 -13.73 0.70 1.65
CA GLU A 77 -12.31 0.39 1.51
C GLU A 77 -11.70 -0.10 2.82
N GLN A 78 -11.99 0.56 3.95
CA GLN A 78 -11.59 0.08 5.27
C GLN A 78 -12.17 -1.31 5.58
N ASN A 79 -13.41 -1.60 5.15
CA ASN A 79 -14.01 -2.91 5.34
C ASN A 79 -13.34 -3.97 4.46
N LYS A 80 -13.05 -3.67 3.19
CA LYS A 80 -12.27 -4.56 2.32
C LYS A 80 -10.90 -4.83 2.91
N GLU A 81 -10.20 -3.80 3.40
CA GLU A 81 -8.91 -3.94 4.06
C GLU A 81 -8.98 -4.84 5.29
N LYS A 82 -9.98 -4.64 6.17
CA LYS A 82 -10.22 -5.54 7.31
C LYS A 82 -10.48 -6.98 6.88
N ARG A 83 -11.24 -7.20 5.79
CA ARG A 83 -11.51 -8.54 5.24
C ARG A 83 -10.25 -9.17 4.66
N MET A 84 -9.47 -8.42 3.90
CA MET A 84 -8.19 -8.87 3.35
C MET A 84 -7.23 -9.25 4.46
N LYS A 85 -7.10 -8.43 5.51
CA LYS A 85 -6.27 -8.72 6.67
C LYS A 85 -6.70 -9.98 7.42
N ARG A 86 -8.01 -10.16 7.66
CA ARG A 86 -8.55 -11.41 8.25
C ARG A 86 -8.27 -12.63 7.39
N ASN A 87 -8.41 -12.51 6.08
CA ASN A 87 -8.11 -13.58 5.14
C ASN A 87 -6.61 -13.91 5.13
N GLU A 88 -5.75 -12.90 5.18
CA GLU A 88 -4.30 -13.04 5.27
C GLU A 88 -3.90 -13.71 6.59
N ASP A 89 -4.47 -13.31 7.72
CA ASP A 89 -4.25 -13.96 9.02
C ASP A 89 -4.75 -15.41 9.01
N SER A 90 -5.88 -15.70 8.37
CA SER A 90 -6.38 -17.07 8.19
C SER A 90 -5.45 -17.92 7.30
N LEU A 91 -4.87 -17.32 6.26
CA LEU A 91 -3.87 -17.97 5.40
C LEU A 91 -2.54 -18.18 6.14
N ARG A 92 -2.14 -17.22 6.98
CA ARG A 92 -1.00 -17.39 7.91
C ARG A 92 -1.23 -18.61 8.78
N ASP A 93 -2.37 -18.73 9.45
CA ASP A 93 -2.68 -19.91 10.29
C ASP A 93 -2.67 -21.24 9.50
N PHE A 94 -3.08 -21.22 8.23
CA PHE A 94 -3.09 -22.39 7.35
C PHE A 94 -1.69 -22.83 6.90
N TRP A 95 -0.80 -21.89 6.53
CA TRP A 95 0.53 -22.18 6.00
C TRP A 95 1.63 -22.19 7.07
N ASP A 96 1.44 -21.48 8.18
CA ASP A 96 2.49 -21.26 9.18
C ASP A 96 2.89 -22.52 9.92
N ASN A 97 2.08 -23.57 9.87
CA ASN A 97 2.37 -24.85 10.47
C ASN A 97 2.95 -25.89 9.50
N ASN A 98 2.99 -25.58 8.20
CA ASN A 98 3.36 -26.56 7.18
C ASN A 98 4.89 -26.61 6.93
N ILE A 99 5.43 -27.82 6.84
CA ILE A 99 6.81 -28.10 6.41
C ILE A 99 6.76 -29.08 5.24
N HIS A 100 7.56 -28.81 4.22
CA HIS A 100 7.82 -29.70 3.11
C HIS A 100 9.09 -30.52 3.33
N ILE A 101 9.00 -31.84 3.16
CA ILE A 101 10.15 -32.72 2.94
C ILE A 101 10.28 -33.00 1.45
N ILE A 102 11.46 -32.71 0.90
CA ILE A 102 11.82 -32.92 -0.50
C ILE A 102 12.87 -34.03 -0.57
N GLY A 103 12.77 -34.89 -1.59
CA GLY A 103 13.75 -35.94 -1.89
C GLY A 103 13.45 -37.29 -1.24
N VAL A 104 12.25 -37.48 -0.68
CA VAL A 104 11.85 -38.77 -0.12
C VAL A 104 11.42 -39.71 -1.25
N PRO A 105 12.04 -40.89 -1.41
CA PRO A 105 11.69 -41.84 -2.47
C PRO A 105 10.23 -42.31 -2.36
N GLU A 106 9.60 -42.60 -3.50
CA GLU A 106 8.24 -43.15 -3.55
C GLU A 106 8.24 -44.67 -3.31
N GLY A 107 7.13 -45.23 -2.83
CA GLY A 107 6.94 -46.68 -2.66
C GLY A 107 7.22 -47.25 -1.26
N GLY A 108 7.85 -46.50 -0.35
CA GLY A 108 8.05 -46.92 1.05
C GLY A 108 6.80 -46.80 1.96
N GLU A 109 5.67 -46.39 1.40
CA GLU A 109 4.48 -45.93 2.14
C GLU A 109 3.38 -46.97 2.24
N THR A 110 3.40 -47.98 1.37
CA THR A 110 2.36 -49.00 1.22
C THR A 110 2.16 -49.86 2.47
N GLU A 111 3.14 -49.93 3.39
CA GLU A 111 3.02 -50.66 4.66
C GLU A 111 2.83 -49.78 5.90
N LYS A 112 3.18 -48.49 5.84
CA LYS A 112 3.53 -47.71 7.06
C LYS A 112 3.03 -46.26 7.07
N GLY A 113 2.53 -45.75 5.95
CA GLY A 113 2.04 -44.38 5.81
C GLY A 113 3.13 -43.29 5.89
N PRO A 114 2.87 -42.07 5.41
CA PRO A 114 3.83 -40.96 5.39
C PRO A 114 4.20 -40.47 6.80
N GLU A 115 3.33 -40.67 7.80
CA GLU A 115 3.58 -40.34 9.21
C GLU A 115 4.78 -41.09 9.78
N LYS A 116 4.90 -42.39 9.50
CA LYS A 116 6.02 -43.21 9.99
C LYS A 116 7.34 -42.80 9.35
N ILE A 117 7.31 -42.43 8.07
CA ILE A 117 8.47 -41.88 7.37
C ILE A 117 8.96 -40.61 8.07
N PHE A 118 8.04 -39.70 8.42
CA PHE A 118 8.40 -38.50 9.16
C PHE A 118 9.05 -38.85 10.51
N LYS A 119 8.44 -39.76 11.30
CA LYS A 119 9.00 -40.20 12.59
C LYS A 119 10.42 -40.78 12.44
N GLU A 120 10.65 -41.61 11.43
CA GLU A 120 11.98 -42.18 11.11
C GLU A 120 13.00 -41.09 10.74
N ILE A 121 12.59 -40.12 9.90
CA ILE A 121 13.45 -38.98 9.53
C ILE A 121 13.85 -38.19 10.76
N ILE A 122 12.89 -37.88 11.64
CA ILE A 122 13.11 -37.09 12.84
C ILE A 122 14.02 -37.81 13.83
N VAL A 123 13.75 -39.08 14.16
CA VAL A 123 14.57 -39.85 15.10
C VAL A 123 15.99 -40.02 14.57
N LYS A 124 16.15 -40.33 13.28
CA LYS A 124 17.46 -40.49 12.65
C LYS A 124 18.24 -39.17 12.61
N ASN A 125 17.57 -38.06 12.28
CA ASN A 125 18.26 -36.81 12.02
C ASN A 125 18.38 -35.89 13.24
N PHE A 126 17.45 -35.95 14.18
CA PHE A 126 17.33 -35.04 15.32
C PHE A 126 17.03 -35.82 16.62
N PRO A 127 17.94 -36.70 17.08
CA PRO A 127 17.67 -37.62 18.20
C PRO A 127 17.28 -36.89 19.50
N ASN A 128 17.88 -35.72 19.76
CA ASN A 128 17.64 -34.94 20.99
C ASN A 128 16.29 -34.22 21.03
N MET A 129 15.70 -33.94 19.86
CA MET A 129 14.44 -33.19 19.72
C MET A 129 13.31 -34.10 19.22
N GLY A 130 13.68 -35.28 18.72
CA GLY A 130 12.80 -36.10 17.90
C GLY A 130 11.72 -36.83 18.67
N LYS A 131 11.93 -37.16 19.95
CA LYS A 131 10.91 -37.84 20.77
C LYS A 131 9.72 -36.95 21.09
N GLU A 132 9.95 -35.66 21.32
CA GLU A 132 8.89 -34.70 21.67
C GLU A 132 8.07 -34.32 20.43
N ILE A 133 8.75 -34.01 19.32
CA ILE A 133 8.10 -33.60 18.06
C ILE A 133 7.42 -34.78 17.36
N ALA A 134 8.04 -35.97 17.31
CA ALA A 134 7.48 -37.13 16.60
C ALA A 134 6.21 -37.72 17.25
N THR A 135 5.90 -37.34 18.50
CA THR A 135 4.78 -37.88 19.27
C THR A 135 3.54 -36.99 19.24
N GLN A 136 3.70 -35.69 18.92
CA GLN A 136 2.56 -34.78 18.80
C GLN A 136 1.81 -35.04 17.49
N GLY A 137 0.47 -35.03 17.53
CA GLY A 137 -0.40 -35.26 16.37
C GLY A 137 -0.05 -34.31 15.22
N GLN A 138 0.24 -34.88 14.06
CA GLN A 138 0.64 -34.17 12.86
C GLN A 138 -0.10 -34.75 11.67
N GLU A 139 -0.69 -33.90 10.85
CA GLU A 139 -1.20 -34.33 9.54
C GLU A 139 0.00 -34.41 8.60
N VAL A 140 0.33 -35.63 8.18
CA VAL A 140 1.42 -35.88 7.23
C VAL A 140 0.83 -36.45 5.96
N GLN A 141 1.06 -35.78 4.84
CA GLN A 141 0.49 -36.20 3.56
C GLN A 141 1.47 -35.99 2.40
N ARG A 142 1.40 -36.86 1.39
CA ARG A 142 2.08 -36.65 0.11
C ARG A 142 1.25 -35.70 -0.75
N VAL A 143 1.89 -34.70 -1.33
CA VAL A 143 1.23 -33.74 -2.22
C VAL A 143 1.96 -33.69 -3.56
N PRO A 144 1.23 -33.86 -4.69
CA PRO A 144 -0.20 -34.16 -4.82
C PRO A 144 -0.56 -35.60 -4.40
N GLY A 145 -1.80 -35.82 -3.92
CA GLY A 145 -2.23 -37.14 -3.42
C GLY A 145 -2.18 -38.27 -4.46
N ARG A 146 -2.25 -37.94 -5.75
CA ARG A 146 -2.13 -38.89 -6.87
C ARG A 146 -0.77 -38.79 -7.55
N ILE A 147 -0.20 -39.94 -7.88
CA ILE A 147 1.02 -40.03 -8.69
C ILE A 147 0.68 -39.60 -10.12
N ASN A 148 1.46 -38.68 -10.68
CA ASN A 148 1.37 -38.34 -12.09
C ASN A 148 2.47 -39.11 -12.85
N PRO A 149 2.15 -40.16 -13.63
CA PRO A 149 3.14 -40.97 -14.32
C PRO A 149 3.93 -40.20 -15.38
N ARG A 150 3.49 -39.00 -15.80
CA ARG A 150 4.21 -38.14 -16.74
C ARG A 150 5.29 -37.28 -16.07
N ARG A 151 5.36 -37.25 -14.74
CA ARG A 151 6.36 -36.47 -13.99
C ARG A 151 7.29 -37.42 -13.24
N ASN A 152 8.58 -37.40 -13.59
CA ASN A 152 9.63 -38.19 -12.90
C ASN A 152 10.12 -37.52 -11.60
N MET A 153 9.38 -36.55 -11.04
CA MET A 153 9.74 -35.85 -9.81
C MET A 153 9.11 -36.54 -8.60
N LEU A 154 9.92 -36.77 -7.57
CA LEU A 154 9.45 -37.28 -6.29
C LEU A 154 8.46 -36.29 -5.65
N ARG A 155 7.29 -36.77 -5.23
CA ARG A 155 6.31 -35.93 -4.53
C ARG A 155 6.81 -35.48 -3.17
N ASN A 156 6.49 -34.24 -2.81
CA ASN A 156 6.84 -33.70 -1.50
C ASN A 156 5.93 -34.30 -0.44
N ILE A 157 6.46 -34.45 0.77
CA ILE A 157 5.66 -34.73 1.96
C ILE A 157 5.39 -33.40 2.66
N VAL A 158 4.12 -33.07 2.90
CA VAL A 158 3.69 -31.92 3.69
C VAL A 158 3.35 -32.42 5.08
N ILE A 159 3.93 -31.76 6.08
CA ILE A 159 3.69 -32.00 7.50
C ILE A 159 3.05 -30.75 8.07
N LYS A 160 1.89 -30.89 8.71
CA LYS A 160 1.28 -29.84 9.50
C LYS A 160 1.61 -30.06 10.97
N LEU A 161 2.42 -29.16 11.54
CA LEU A 161 2.79 -29.20 12.95
C LEU A 161 1.73 -28.52 13.81
N ALA A 162 1.48 -29.04 15.02
CA ALA A 162 0.52 -28.42 15.93
C ALA A 162 0.99 -27.06 16.48
N LYS A 163 2.31 -26.81 16.51
CA LYS A 163 2.92 -25.61 17.09
C LYS A 163 3.95 -25.01 16.15
N ILE A 164 3.80 -23.71 15.85
CA ILE A 164 4.77 -22.93 15.06
C ILE A 164 6.16 -22.95 15.71
N LYS A 165 6.25 -22.95 17.05
CA LYS A 165 7.54 -23.02 17.76
C LYS A 165 8.35 -24.28 17.41
N ASP A 166 7.67 -25.40 17.21
CA ASP A 166 8.33 -26.66 16.88
C ASP A 166 8.76 -26.69 15.41
N LYS A 167 8.00 -26.03 14.52
CA LYS A 167 8.41 -25.76 13.14
C LYS A 167 9.72 -24.97 13.09
N GLU A 168 9.80 -23.88 13.84
CA GLU A 168 10.98 -23.01 13.87
C GLU A 168 12.21 -23.77 14.38
N LYS A 169 12.05 -24.50 15.50
CA LYS A 169 13.13 -25.32 16.08
C LYS A 169 13.62 -26.38 15.08
N LEU A 170 12.70 -27.10 14.44
CA LEU A 170 13.03 -28.16 13.49
C LEU A 170 13.75 -27.60 12.25
N LEU A 171 13.25 -26.51 11.65
CA LEU A 171 13.89 -25.88 10.50
C LEU A 171 15.25 -25.29 10.85
N LYS A 172 15.41 -24.76 12.07
CA LYS A 172 16.71 -24.28 12.57
C LYS A 172 17.71 -25.43 12.70
N ALA A 173 17.31 -26.53 13.35
CA ALA A 173 18.14 -27.72 13.50
C ALA A 173 18.52 -28.30 12.12
N ALA A 174 17.58 -28.32 11.17
CA ALA A 174 17.84 -28.77 9.80
C ALA A 174 18.90 -27.92 9.08
N ARG A 175 18.85 -26.59 9.25
CA ARG A 175 19.86 -25.66 8.70
C ARG A 175 21.23 -25.84 9.33
N GLU A 176 21.28 -26.06 10.65
CA GLU A 176 22.52 -26.30 11.40
C GLU A 176 23.17 -27.63 10.99
N LYS A 177 22.36 -28.68 10.81
CA LYS A 177 22.84 -29.99 10.39
C LYS A 177 23.37 -30.02 8.96
N ARG A 178 22.84 -29.16 8.07
CA ARG A 178 23.15 -29.03 6.62
C ARG A 178 22.86 -30.25 5.75
N GLN A 179 23.19 -31.46 6.20
CA GLN A 179 22.95 -32.72 5.49
C GLN A 179 22.00 -33.61 6.31
N MET A 180 20.82 -33.89 5.74
CA MET A 180 19.86 -34.83 6.30
C MET A 180 19.69 -35.98 5.32
N THR A 181 19.51 -37.19 5.84
CA THR A 181 19.32 -38.36 4.99
C THR A 181 18.16 -39.22 5.45
N TYR A 182 17.50 -39.86 4.50
CA TYR A 182 16.51 -40.92 4.72
C TYR A 182 16.89 -42.13 3.85
N LYS A 183 17.07 -43.31 4.48
CA LYS A 183 17.50 -44.54 3.78
C LYS A 183 18.68 -44.34 2.80
N GLY A 184 19.67 -43.53 3.19
CA GLY A 184 20.85 -43.22 2.36
C GLY A 184 20.65 -42.11 1.32
N THR A 185 19.41 -41.67 1.08
CA THR A 185 19.11 -40.57 0.15
C THR A 185 19.15 -39.21 0.87
N PRO A 186 19.76 -38.16 0.30
CA PRO A 186 19.72 -36.82 0.88
C PRO A 186 18.31 -36.22 0.78
N ILE A 187 17.87 -35.60 1.87
CA ILE A 187 16.56 -34.95 1.96
C ILE A 187 16.69 -33.49 2.41
N ARG A 188 15.70 -32.67 2.07
CA ARG A 188 15.66 -31.27 2.48
C ARG A 188 14.33 -30.94 3.14
N LEU A 189 14.39 -30.20 4.25
CA LEU A 189 13.23 -29.61 4.90
C LEU A 189 13.12 -28.14 4.49
N THR A 190 11.95 -27.74 4.01
CA THR A 190 11.63 -26.38 3.61
C THR A 190 10.33 -25.93 4.26
N ALA A 191 10.22 -24.65 4.61
CA ALA A 191 8.95 -24.04 5.02
C ALA A 191 8.22 -23.52 3.79
N ASP A 192 6.89 -23.59 3.82
CA ASP A 192 6.08 -22.71 3.01
C ASP A 192 6.05 -21.33 3.64
N PHE A 193 6.12 -20.33 2.77
CA PHE A 193 5.92 -18.93 3.11
C PHE A 193 4.83 -18.41 2.17
N SER A 194 3.94 -17.53 2.66
CA SER A 194 2.99 -16.84 1.79
C SER A 194 3.75 -16.02 0.73
N ALA A 195 3.06 -15.66 -0.36
CA ALA A 195 3.64 -14.80 -1.38
C ALA A 195 4.14 -13.47 -0.78
N GLU A 196 3.41 -12.86 0.16
CA GLU A 196 3.86 -11.65 0.86
C GLU A 196 5.10 -11.92 1.71
N THR A 197 5.14 -13.04 2.44
CA THR A 197 6.31 -13.39 3.27
C THR A 197 7.54 -13.63 2.40
N LEU A 198 7.38 -14.26 1.24
CA LEU A 198 8.46 -14.42 0.27
C LEU A 198 8.92 -13.08 -0.29
N GLN A 199 7.98 -12.17 -0.59
CA GLN A 199 8.29 -10.84 -1.08
C GLN A 199 9.03 -10.01 -0.02
N ALA A 200 8.54 -9.98 1.22
CA ALA A 200 9.22 -9.33 2.33
C ALA A 200 10.65 -9.90 2.53
N ARG A 201 10.83 -11.23 2.41
CA ARG A 201 12.17 -11.84 2.47
C ARG A 201 13.08 -11.39 1.33
N ARG A 202 12.55 -11.11 0.13
CA ARG A 202 13.32 -10.56 -0.99
C ARG A 202 13.72 -9.11 -0.72
N GLU A 203 12.82 -8.30 -0.19
CA GLU A 203 13.11 -6.92 0.21
C GLU A 203 14.21 -6.84 1.28
N TRP A 204 14.26 -7.82 2.20
CA TRP A 204 15.34 -7.94 3.17
C TRP A 204 16.69 -8.35 2.56
N HIS A 205 16.74 -8.88 1.34
CA HIS A 205 17.94 -9.48 0.78
C HIS A 205 19.10 -8.47 0.66
N ASP A 206 18.84 -7.30 0.11
CA ASP A 206 19.85 -6.25 -0.08
C ASP A 206 20.32 -5.67 1.26
N ILE A 207 19.38 -5.48 2.19
CA ILE A 207 19.66 -5.04 3.57
C ILE A 207 20.56 -6.05 4.29
N LEU A 208 20.27 -7.35 4.18
CA LEU A 208 21.10 -8.40 4.77
C LEU A 208 22.52 -8.40 4.20
N LYS A 209 22.68 -8.16 2.90
CA LYS A 209 23.98 -8.10 2.23
C LYS A 209 24.83 -6.96 2.80
N VAL A 210 24.26 -5.76 2.93
CA VAL A 210 24.96 -4.60 3.50
C VAL A 210 25.25 -4.78 4.99
N MET A 211 24.28 -5.25 5.78
CA MET A 211 24.48 -5.49 7.22
C MET A 211 25.57 -6.53 7.52
N LYS A 212 25.73 -7.55 6.65
CA LYS A 212 26.84 -8.52 6.75
C LYS A 212 28.19 -7.84 6.54
N GLY A 213 28.31 -6.96 5.55
CA GLY A 213 29.53 -6.21 5.28
C GLY A 213 29.92 -5.24 6.41
N LYS A 214 28.97 -4.85 7.27
CA LYS A 214 29.17 -3.95 8.41
C LYS A 214 29.31 -4.67 9.77
N ASN A 215 29.50 -6.00 9.79
CA ASN A 215 29.68 -6.81 11.01
C ASN A 215 28.50 -6.77 12.00
N LEU A 216 27.28 -6.46 11.55
CA LEU A 216 26.08 -6.41 12.41
C LEU A 216 25.49 -7.80 12.71
N GLN A 217 26.11 -8.87 12.23
CA GLN A 217 25.67 -10.26 12.41
C GLN A 217 24.18 -10.49 12.11
N PRO A 218 23.68 -10.05 10.94
CA PRO A 218 22.25 -10.09 10.68
C PRO A 218 21.76 -11.53 10.49
N ARG A 219 20.56 -11.81 11.01
CA ARG A 219 19.86 -13.08 10.90
C ARG A 219 18.44 -12.83 10.43
N LEU A 220 18.01 -13.59 9.42
CA LEU A 220 16.63 -13.58 8.96
C LEU A 220 15.87 -14.70 9.69
N LEU A 221 14.95 -14.32 10.56
CA LEU A 221 14.12 -15.23 11.35
C LEU A 221 12.92 -15.74 10.54
N TYR A 222 12.07 -16.52 11.19
CA TYR A 222 10.78 -16.97 10.65
C TYR A 222 9.84 -15.78 10.40
N LEU A 223 8.89 -15.90 9.45
CA LEU A 223 8.00 -14.80 8.99
C LEU A 223 8.67 -13.50 8.50
N ALA A 224 9.88 -13.59 7.92
CA ALA A 224 10.61 -12.44 7.36
C ALA A 224 11.06 -11.37 8.38
N ARG A 225 11.29 -11.73 9.65
CA ARG A 225 11.83 -10.78 10.63
C ARG A 225 13.34 -10.68 10.52
N ILE A 226 13.89 -9.48 10.35
CA ILE A 226 15.34 -9.26 10.43
C ILE A 226 15.74 -9.06 11.89
N SER A 227 16.83 -9.71 12.31
CA SER A 227 17.48 -9.40 13.58
C SER A 227 18.96 -9.14 13.36
N PHE A 228 19.53 -8.23 14.12
CA PHE A 228 20.95 -7.87 14.02
C PHE A 228 21.44 -7.32 15.35
N ARG A 229 22.76 -7.36 15.54
CA ARG A 229 23.43 -6.81 16.72
C ARG A 229 23.85 -5.37 16.44
N PHE A 230 23.40 -4.44 17.27
CA PHE A 230 23.75 -3.03 17.19
C PHE A 230 23.87 -2.46 18.61
N ASP A 231 24.92 -1.68 18.89
CA ASP A 231 25.21 -1.15 20.23
C ASP A 231 25.16 -2.20 21.36
N ARG A 232 25.70 -3.40 21.11
CA ARG A 232 25.67 -4.58 22.02
C ARG A 232 24.29 -5.19 22.30
N GLU A 233 23.23 -4.65 21.73
CA GLU A 233 21.87 -5.20 21.84
C GLU A 233 21.46 -5.96 20.57
N ILE A 234 20.58 -6.95 20.72
CA ILE A 234 19.94 -7.62 19.58
C ILE A 234 18.63 -6.89 19.30
N LYS A 235 18.52 -6.29 18.12
CA LYS A 235 17.27 -5.67 17.64
C LYS A 235 16.59 -6.61 16.65
N SER A 236 15.26 -6.60 16.61
CA SER A 236 14.48 -7.39 15.66
C SER A 236 13.31 -6.59 15.11
N TYR A 237 13.12 -6.61 13.79
CA TYR A 237 12.06 -5.88 13.10
C TYR A 237 11.35 -6.80 12.12
N ILE A 238 10.03 -6.65 12.04
CA ILE A 238 9.18 -7.36 11.06
C ILE A 238 9.09 -6.53 9.78
N ASP A 239 8.99 -5.22 9.94
CA ASP A 239 8.69 -4.24 8.89
C ASP A 239 9.89 -3.32 8.64
N LYS A 240 10.13 -3.03 7.36
CA LYS A 240 11.14 -2.08 6.88
C LYS A 240 10.86 -0.66 7.38
N HIS A 241 9.60 -0.24 7.52
CA HIS A 241 9.25 1.09 8.03
C HIS A 241 9.76 1.29 9.47
N LYS A 242 9.53 0.31 10.35
CA LYS A 242 10.03 0.35 11.74
C LYS A 242 11.55 0.35 11.81
N LEU A 243 12.23 -0.32 10.88
CA LEU A 243 13.69 -0.24 10.78
C LEU A 243 14.15 1.15 10.31
N ARG A 244 13.41 1.79 9.39
CA ARG A 244 13.67 3.17 8.96
C ARG A 244 13.55 4.16 10.12
N GLU A 245 12.46 4.10 10.89
CA GLU A 245 12.25 4.93 12.09
C GLU A 245 13.37 4.74 13.13
N PHE A 246 13.78 3.49 13.37
CA PHE A 246 14.90 3.24 14.28
C PHE A 246 16.21 3.82 13.74
N SER A 247 16.45 3.67 12.43
CA SER A 247 17.66 4.16 11.77
C SER A 247 17.75 5.69 11.83
N THR A 248 16.63 6.43 11.71
CA THR A 248 16.65 7.90 11.83
C THR A 248 17.09 8.40 13.21
N THR A 249 16.96 7.59 14.26
CA THR A 249 17.45 7.93 15.61
C THR A 249 18.93 7.59 15.82
N LYS A 250 19.56 6.89 14.88
CA LYS A 250 20.93 6.34 14.99
C LYS A 250 21.77 6.70 13.76
N PRO A 251 22.54 7.81 13.80
CA PRO A 251 23.29 8.31 12.64
C PRO A 251 24.20 7.27 11.98
N ALA A 252 24.89 6.45 12.77
CA ALA A 252 25.76 5.38 12.26
C ALA A 252 24.98 4.32 11.46
N LEU A 253 23.79 3.93 11.94
CA LEU A 253 22.95 2.95 11.25
C LEU A 253 22.29 3.56 10.01
N GLN A 254 21.84 4.82 10.12
CA GLN A 254 21.28 5.58 8.99
C GLN A 254 22.28 5.69 7.85
N GLN A 255 23.54 6.04 8.14
CA GLN A 255 24.57 6.17 7.12
C GLN A 255 24.89 4.82 6.45
N MET A 256 24.82 3.72 7.20
CA MET A 256 25.06 2.37 6.65
C MET A 256 23.93 1.88 5.74
N LEU A 257 22.69 2.34 5.94
CA LEU A 257 21.50 1.83 5.26
C LEU A 257 20.79 2.89 4.37
N LYS A 258 21.43 4.04 4.15
CA LYS A 258 20.84 5.23 3.50
C LYS A 258 20.26 4.96 2.10
N GLU A 259 20.89 4.09 1.32
CA GLU A 259 20.46 3.75 -0.05
C GLU A 259 19.42 2.63 -0.11
N LEU A 260 19.17 1.96 1.02
CA LEU A 260 18.34 0.76 1.09
C LEU A 260 17.05 0.95 1.86
N LEU A 261 17.02 1.87 2.84
CA LEU A 261 15.86 2.10 3.67
C LEU A 261 14.89 3.08 3.06
#